data_AF-A0AAJ0BLI5-F1
#
_entry.id   AF-A0AAJ0BLI5-F1
#
_cell.length_a   1.000
_cell.length_b   1.000
_cell.length_c   1.000
_cell.angle_alpha   90.00
_cell.angle_beta   90.00
_cell.angle_gamma   90.00
#
_symmetry.space_group_name_H-M   'P 1'
#
loop_
_entity.id
_entity.type
_entity.pdbx_description
1 polymer ?
#
loop_
_entity_poly.entity_id
_entity_poly.type
_entity_poly.pdbx_seq_one_letter_code
_entity_poly.pdbx_strand_id
1 'polypeptide(L)'
;MPICIECRHPVKTLWREGAGDKAGGHNIRLTVCKNCGRFCDKYVEHDFVVLFIDLVLIKPQVYRHLLHNTLMKDEDEFAPSIIRLGILLLLFDVYLTWARIERQSTPTTDNTAPENPDLSTNFGRLAQQPIVYQYLFFLLLCTLSTLAFHGSIRFLTSSRYSPLALLGLLPPYSRPNSVSTALLVSSSTKLFPILMVIWEYDVPAAARSLGWAVVANNVEALKILLDCGYGVAALLATAGALSRWAMGRAVLWAVGLEGVDSAGESSVAEDGRALGAMLMYAKDWAGRLAVG
;
A
#
# COMPACT_ATOMS: atom_id res chain seq x y z
N MET A 1 -18.06 15.67 -9.12
CA MET A 1 -17.62 17.09 -9.17
C MET A 1 -16.21 17.19 -8.60
N PRO A 2 -15.27 17.92 -9.23
CA PRO A 2 -13.90 18.02 -8.74
C PRO A 2 -13.79 18.90 -7.49
N ILE A 3 -12.69 18.74 -6.75
CA ILE A 3 -12.40 19.47 -5.52
C ILE A 3 -11.09 20.24 -5.62
N CYS A 4 -10.94 21.27 -4.81
CA CYS A 4 -9.67 21.95 -4.63
C CYS A 4 -8.70 21.06 -3.84
N ILE A 5 -7.50 20.81 -4.38
CA ILE A 5 -6.47 19.98 -3.73
C ILE A 5 -5.91 20.60 -2.45
N GLU A 6 -6.12 21.90 -2.21
CA GLU A 6 -5.62 22.62 -1.03
C GLU A 6 -6.64 22.58 0.12
N CYS A 7 -7.88 23.00 -0.14
CA CYS A 7 -8.90 23.18 0.90
C CYS A 7 -10.12 22.26 0.78
N ARG A 8 -10.14 21.33 -0.19
CA ARG A 8 -11.25 20.39 -0.47
C ARG A 8 -12.58 21.03 -0.86
N HIS A 9 -12.63 22.35 -1.04
CA HIS A 9 -13.84 23.03 -1.49
C HIS A 9 -14.24 22.52 -2.89
N PRO A 10 -15.52 22.14 -3.11
CA PRO A 10 -15.98 21.67 -4.41
C PRO A 10 -15.90 22.78 -5.45
N VAL A 11 -15.47 22.43 -6.66
CA VAL A 11 -15.27 23.39 -7.77
C VAL A 11 -16.00 22.86 -9.01
N LYS A 12 -16.53 23.78 -9.83
CA LYS A 12 -17.21 23.40 -11.08
C LYS A 12 -16.25 22.92 -12.16
N THR A 13 -15.16 23.65 -12.38
CA THR A 13 -14.14 23.35 -13.39
C THR A 13 -12.75 23.60 -12.82
N LEU A 14 -11.81 22.66 -12.99
CA LEU A 14 -10.43 22.79 -12.52
C LEU A 14 -9.59 23.72 -13.41
N TRP A 15 -9.93 23.79 -14.68
CA TRP A 15 -9.25 24.59 -15.68
C TRP A 15 -10.23 25.07 -16.75
N ARG A 16 -9.79 26.01 -17.59
CA ARG A 16 -10.50 26.49 -18.78
C ARG A 16 -9.53 26.57 -19.96
N GLU A 17 -10.00 26.24 -21.15
CA GLU A 17 -9.25 26.53 -22.37
C GLU A 17 -9.18 28.06 -22.55
N GLY A 18 -7.98 28.58 -22.72
CA GLY A 18 -7.76 29.96 -23.14
C GLY A 18 -8.21 30.13 -24.59
N ALA A 19 -8.75 31.31 -24.90
CA ALA A 19 -9.16 31.69 -26.25
C ALA A 19 -7.94 31.98 -27.17
N GLY A 20 -7.01 31.03 -27.27
CA GLY A 20 -5.85 31.12 -28.16
C GLY A 20 -6.13 30.47 -29.50
N ASP A 21 -5.65 31.11 -30.58
CA ASP A 21 -5.80 30.62 -31.94
C ASP A 21 -5.35 29.17 -32.09
N LYS A 22 -6.11 28.39 -32.87
CA LYS A 22 -5.96 26.94 -33.11
C LYS A 22 -4.60 26.49 -33.69
N ALA A 23 -3.64 27.41 -33.83
CA ALA A 23 -2.31 27.19 -34.39
C ALA A 23 -1.19 27.10 -33.34
N GLY A 24 -1.45 27.36 -32.05
CA GLY A 24 -0.39 27.47 -31.03
C GLY A 24 -0.74 26.88 -29.66
N GLY A 25 -0.94 25.57 -29.58
CA GLY A 25 -1.00 24.81 -28.32
C GLY A 25 -2.25 25.03 -27.45
N HIS A 26 -2.64 23.99 -26.71
CA HIS A 26 -3.71 24.09 -25.71
C HIS A 26 -3.25 25.00 -24.55
N ASN A 27 -3.58 26.29 -24.62
CA ASN A 27 -3.29 27.23 -23.53
C ASN A 27 -4.32 27.03 -22.41
N ILE A 28 -4.03 26.11 -21.50
CA ILE A 28 -4.88 25.79 -20.35
C ILE A 28 -4.66 26.84 -19.25
N ARG A 29 -5.74 27.38 -18.69
CA ARG A 29 -5.68 28.28 -17.52
C ARG A 29 -6.32 27.61 -16.31
N LEU A 30 -5.56 27.44 -15.24
CA LEU A 30 -6.03 26.88 -13.97
C LEU A 30 -7.05 27.79 -13.28
N THR A 31 -8.09 27.19 -12.72
CA THR A 31 -9.10 27.92 -11.94
C THR A 31 -8.55 28.24 -10.54
N VAL A 32 -8.77 29.47 -10.07
CA VAL A 32 -8.46 29.87 -8.69
C VAL A 32 -9.63 29.53 -7.76
N CYS A 33 -9.33 28.92 -6.61
CA CYS A 33 -10.33 28.54 -5.62
C CYS A 33 -10.88 29.77 -4.91
N LYS A 34 -12.21 29.91 -4.86
CA LYS A 34 -12.89 31.03 -4.18
C LYS A 34 -12.74 31.01 -2.66
N ASN A 35 -12.44 29.85 -2.08
CA ASN A 35 -12.34 29.68 -0.62
C ASN A 35 -10.93 29.98 -0.09
N CYS A 36 -9.89 29.41 -0.70
CA CYS A 36 -8.51 29.56 -0.22
C CYS A 36 -7.62 30.49 -1.07
N GLY A 37 -8.11 30.98 -2.22
CA GLY A 37 -7.36 31.87 -3.12
C GLY A 37 -6.19 31.21 -3.87
N ARG A 38 -5.92 29.91 -3.68
CA ARG A 38 -4.89 29.15 -4.40
C ARG A 38 -5.47 28.51 -5.68
N PHE A 39 -4.61 28.08 -6.60
CA PHE A 39 -5.05 27.27 -7.75
C PHE A 39 -5.74 25.99 -7.30
N CYS A 40 -6.87 25.66 -7.93
CA CYS A 40 -7.72 24.54 -7.52
C CYS A 40 -6.99 23.21 -7.61
N ASP A 41 -6.22 23.01 -8.68
CA ASP A 41 -5.42 21.82 -8.89
C ASP A 41 -4.23 22.12 -9.80
N LYS A 42 -3.03 22.18 -9.22
CA LYS A 42 -1.79 22.41 -9.99
C LYS A 42 -1.37 21.19 -10.80
N TYR A 43 -1.73 19.98 -10.38
CA TYR A 43 -1.24 18.74 -10.98
C TYR A 43 -1.83 18.45 -12.36
N VAL A 44 -2.86 19.20 -12.77
CA VAL A 44 -3.40 19.17 -14.14
C VAL A 44 -2.33 19.48 -15.19
N GLU A 45 -1.36 20.33 -14.87
CA GLU A 45 -0.26 20.70 -15.78
C GLU A 45 0.99 19.83 -15.60
N HIS A 46 1.06 19.03 -14.53
CA HIS A 46 2.26 18.28 -14.19
C HIS A 46 2.24 16.89 -14.85
N ASP A 47 3.41 16.43 -15.27
CA ASP A 47 3.59 15.07 -15.78
C ASP A 47 3.60 14.03 -14.65
N PHE A 48 3.30 12.77 -14.98
CA PHE A 48 3.20 11.64 -14.07
C PHE A 48 4.46 11.45 -13.19
N VAL A 49 5.64 11.83 -13.67
CA VAL A 49 6.88 11.77 -12.88
C VAL A 49 6.80 12.67 -11.65
N VAL A 50 6.30 13.90 -11.79
CA VAL A 50 6.17 14.82 -10.65
C VAL A 50 5.08 14.35 -9.70
N LEU A 51 3.96 13.84 -10.24
CA LEU A 51 2.91 13.23 -9.42
C LEU A 51 3.47 12.04 -8.62
N PHE A 52 4.28 11.19 -9.23
CA PHE A 52 4.91 10.06 -8.57
C PHE A 52 5.84 10.50 -7.43
N ILE A 53 6.69 11.50 -7.65
CA ILE A 53 7.58 12.03 -6.60
C ILE A 53 6.75 12.57 -5.42
N ASP A 54 5.75 13.40 -5.70
CA ASP A 54 4.91 13.97 -4.64
C ASP A 54 4.09 12.91 -3.90
N LEU A 55 3.75 11.80 -4.57
CA LEU A 55 3.05 10.67 -3.97
C LEU A 55 3.96 9.89 -3.03
N VAL A 56 5.21 9.68 -3.43
CA VAL A 56 6.25 9.08 -2.59
C VAL A 56 6.54 9.93 -1.36
N LEU A 57 6.52 11.26 -1.53
CA LEU A 57 6.66 12.22 -0.43
C LEU A 57 5.40 12.33 0.45
N ILE A 58 4.39 11.49 0.20
CA ILE A 58 3.13 11.44 0.97
C ILE A 58 2.47 12.83 1.02
N LYS A 59 2.55 13.60 -0.08
CA LYS A 59 1.94 14.93 -0.13
C LYS A 59 0.43 14.79 -0.27
N PRO A 60 -0.38 15.35 0.64
CA PRO A 60 -1.84 15.17 0.61
C PRO A 60 -2.49 15.73 -0.67
N GLN A 61 -1.85 16.71 -1.33
CA GLN A 61 -2.38 17.35 -2.52
C GLN A 61 -2.44 16.38 -3.72
N VAL A 62 -1.44 15.51 -3.91
CA VAL A 62 -1.44 14.57 -5.04
C VAL A 62 -2.45 13.45 -4.85
N TYR A 63 -2.70 13.00 -3.61
CA TYR A 63 -3.80 12.06 -3.36
C TYR A 63 -5.15 12.69 -3.66
N ARG A 64 -5.35 13.97 -3.33
CA ARG A 64 -6.61 14.67 -3.65
C ARG A 64 -6.79 14.80 -5.17
N HIS A 65 -5.72 15.14 -5.90
CA HIS A 65 -5.73 15.17 -7.36
C HIS A 65 -6.07 13.79 -7.93
N LEU A 66 -5.28 12.76 -7.60
CA LEU A 66 -5.44 11.42 -8.13
C LEU A 66 -6.78 10.84 -7.77
N LEU A 67 -7.18 10.86 -6.49
CA LEU A 67 -8.42 10.24 -6.06
C LEU A 67 -9.63 11.02 -6.55
N HIS A 68 -9.74 12.32 -6.26
CA HIS A 68 -10.99 13.04 -6.44
C HIS A 68 -11.12 13.75 -7.80
N ASN A 69 -10.01 14.09 -8.45
CA ASN A 69 -10.03 14.89 -9.68
C ASN A 69 -9.70 14.08 -10.94
N THR A 70 -9.00 12.94 -10.81
CA THR A 70 -8.53 12.15 -11.96
C THR A 70 -9.14 10.74 -12.01
N LEU A 71 -9.05 9.99 -10.92
CA LEU A 71 -9.36 8.54 -10.91
C LEU A 71 -10.82 8.25 -10.53
N MET A 72 -11.47 9.09 -9.73
CA MET A 72 -12.90 8.96 -9.40
C MET A 72 -13.80 9.69 -10.42
N LYS A 73 -13.66 9.36 -11.72
CA LYS A 73 -14.73 9.67 -12.69
C LYS A 73 -16.05 9.01 -12.23
N ASP A 74 -17.17 9.52 -12.70
CA ASP A 74 -18.48 9.26 -12.09
C ASP A 74 -18.90 7.77 -12.03
N GLU A 75 -18.28 6.91 -12.84
CA GLU A 75 -18.39 5.45 -12.84
C GLU A 75 -17.22 4.85 -11.99
N ASP A 76 -17.50 4.07 -10.93
CA ASP A 76 -16.49 3.43 -10.05
C ASP A 76 -15.74 2.29 -10.77
N GLU A 77 -15.07 2.59 -11.88
CA GLU A 77 -14.38 1.65 -12.75
C GLU A 77 -12.86 1.72 -12.58
N PHE A 78 -12.17 0.60 -12.84
CA PHE A 78 -10.70 0.59 -12.87
C PHE A 78 -10.19 1.18 -14.18
N ALA A 79 -9.54 2.33 -14.11
CA ALA A 79 -8.85 2.89 -15.26
C ALA A 79 -7.76 1.92 -15.77
N PRO A 80 -7.55 1.80 -17.10
CA PRO A 80 -6.53 0.91 -17.67
C PRO A 80 -5.09 1.18 -17.17
N SER A 81 -4.78 2.42 -16.79
CA SER A 81 -3.49 2.77 -16.16
C SER A 81 -3.34 2.14 -14.77
N ILE A 82 -4.41 2.08 -13.97
CA ILE A 82 -4.41 1.48 -12.64
C ILE A 82 -4.29 -0.04 -12.72
N ILE A 83 -4.93 -0.66 -13.72
CA ILE A 83 -4.76 -2.10 -13.98
C ILE A 83 -3.30 -2.40 -14.33
N ARG A 84 -2.69 -1.61 -15.22
CA ARG A 84 -1.26 -1.74 -15.55
C ARG A 84 -0.36 -1.56 -14.34
N LEU A 85 -0.64 -0.56 -13.48
CA LEU A 85 0.07 -0.36 -12.22
C LEU A 85 -0.11 -1.56 -11.28
N GLY A 86 -1.32 -2.12 -11.16
CA GLY A 86 -1.59 -3.29 -10.33
C GLY A 86 -0.83 -4.53 -10.79
N ILE A 87 -0.78 -4.78 -12.11
CA ILE A 87 0.03 -5.86 -12.69
C ILE A 87 1.51 -5.64 -12.38
N LEU A 88 2.02 -4.41 -12.59
CA LEU A 88 3.40 -4.07 -12.30
C LEU A 88 3.74 -4.33 -10.82
N LEU A 89 2.91 -3.83 -9.90
CA LEU A 89 3.09 -4.03 -8.46
C LEU A 89 3.06 -5.50 -8.07
N LEU A 90 2.16 -6.30 -8.67
CA LEU A 90 2.09 -7.74 -8.44
C LEU A 90 3.37 -8.45 -8.89
N LEU A 91 3.90 -8.13 -10.07
CA LEU A 91 5.15 -8.70 -10.56
C LEU A 91 6.34 -8.32 -9.67
N PHE A 92 6.37 -7.09 -9.16
CA PHE A 92 7.36 -6.67 -8.17
C PHE A 92 7.24 -7.44 -6.85
N ASP A 93 6.01 -7.65 -6.39
CA ASP A 93 5.72 -8.43 -5.20
C ASP A 93 6.23 -9.88 -5.34
N VAL A 94 6.00 -10.48 -6.52
CA VAL A 94 6.53 -11.82 -6.88
C VAL A 94 8.05 -11.83 -6.84
N TYR A 95 8.70 -10.88 -7.51
CA TYR A 95 10.17 -10.80 -7.55
C TYR A 95 10.77 -10.62 -6.15
N LEU A 96 10.26 -9.68 -5.35
CA LEU A 96 10.76 -9.41 -4.00
C LEU A 96 10.51 -10.57 -3.04
N THR A 97 9.39 -11.28 -3.21
CA THR A 97 9.07 -12.48 -2.41
C THR A 97 10.02 -13.63 -2.75
N TRP A 98 10.23 -13.89 -4.04
CA TRP A 98 11.17 -14.90 -4.50
C TRP A 98 12.61 -14.60 -4.04
N ALA A 99 13.13 -13.39 -4.31
CA ALA A 99 14.51 -13.01 -4.01
C ALA A 99 14.83 -13.07 -2.51
N ARG A 100 13.84 -12.80 -1.64
CA ARG A 100 14.03 -12.92 -0.20
C ARG A 100 14.03 -14.36 0.28
N ILE A 101 13.10 -15.16 -0.23
CA ILE A 101 13.00 -16.58 0.10
C ILE A 101 14.27 -17.32 -0.31
N GLU A 102 14.83 -17.01 -1.48
CA GLU A 102 16.11 -17.55 -1.93
C GLU A 102 17.25 -17.19 -0.95
N ARG A 103 17.34 -15.94 -0.49
CA ARG A 103 18.34 -15.50 0.52
C ARG A 103 18.17 -16.16 1.88
N GLN A 104 16.95 -16.53 2.28
CA GLN A 104 16.70 -17.28 3.51
C GLN A 104 17.11 -18.75 3.38
N SER A 105 17.16 -19.27 2.15
CA SER A 105 17.56 -20.65 1.87
C SER A 105 19.07 -20.85 1.70
N THR A 106 19.84 -19.77 1.47
CA THR A 106 21.31 -19.83 1.47
C THR A 106 21.82 -19.84 2.92
N PRO A 107 22.48 -20.92 3.39
CA PRO A 107 22.99 -20.98 4.75
C PRO A 107 24.06 -19.91 4.93
N THR A 108 23.79 -18.97 5.84
CA THR A 108 24.82 -18.05 6.33
C THR A 108 25.79 -18.90 7.15
N THR A 109 27.08 -18.86 6.83
CA THR A 109 28.16 -19.59 7.51
C THR A 109 28.42 -19.09 8.95
N ASP A 110 27.41 -18.52 9.61
CA ASP A 110 27.50 -18.00 10.97
C ASP A 110 26.78 -18.97 11.94
N ASN A 111 27.60 -19.77 12.62
CA ASN A 111 27.26 -20.90 13.48
C ASN A 111 26.46 -20.59 14.76
N THR A 112 25.37 -19.81 14.74
CA THR A 112 24.69 -19.40 15.99
C THR A 112 23.15 -19.49 16.03
N ALA A 113 22.48 -20.14 15.09
CA ALA A 113 21.03 -20.40 15.21
C ALA A 113 20.70 -21.88 14.97
N PRO A 114 19.71 -22.46 15.66
CA PRO A 114 19.27 -23.82 15.39
C PRO A 114 18.70 -23.86 13.97
N GLU A 115 19.44 -24.47 13.04
CA GLU A 115 18.92 -24.85 11.73
C GLU A 115 17.68 -25.72 11.92
N ASN A 116 16.55 -25.34 11.31
CA ASN A 116 15.44 -26.26 11.13
C ASN A 116 15.72 -27.09 9.87
N PRO A 117 16.21 -28.35 9.99
CA PRO A 117 16.55 -29.19 8.83
C PRO A 117 15.33 -29.46 7.91
N ASP A 118 14.13 -29.35 8.45
CA ASP A 118 12.88 -29.52 7.70
C ASP A 118 12.61 -28.36 6.73
N LEU A 119 13.14 -27.16 7.00
CA LEU A 119 12.90 -25.99 6.14
C LEU A 119 13.78 -26.02 4.88
N SER A 120 15.07 -26.35 5.03
CA SER A 120 16.02 -26.45 3.92
C SER A 120 15.65 -27.59 2.96
N THR A 121 15.14 -28.71 3.49
CA THR A 121 14.69 -29.85 2.69
C THR A 121 13.41 -29.56 1.90
N ASN A 122 12.43 -28.86 2.47
CA ASN A 122 11.20 -28.48 1.77
C ASN A 122 11.43 -27.38 0.71
N PHE A 123 12.38 -26.46 0.94
CA PHE A 123 12.83 -25.55 -0.12
C PHE A 123 13.61 -26.25 -1.22
N GLY A 124 14.47 -27.20 -0.88
CA GLY A 124 15.12 -28.07 -1.86
C GLY A 124 14.12 -28.76 -2.77
N ARG A 125 12.97 -29.20 -2.23
CA ARG A 125 11.87 -29.77 -3.02
C ARG A 125 11.23 -28.77 -3.98
N LEU A 126 11.00 -27.52 -3.55
CA LEU A 126 10.47 -26.46 -4.42
C LEU A 126 11.50 -26.06 -5.50
N ALA A 127 12.78 -25.97 -5.12
CA ALA A 127 13.90 -25.67 -6.03
C ALA A 127 14.12 -26.76 -7.09
N GLN A 128 13.80 -28.02 -6.76
CA GLN A 128 13.84 -29.15 -7.69
C GLN A 128 12.64 -29.22 -8.64
N GLN A 129 11.56 -28.46 -8.39
CA GLN A 129 10.43 -28.40 -9.33
C GLN A 129 10.81 -27.66 -10.62
N PRO A 130 10.10 -27.91 -11.73
CA PRO A 130 10.30 -27.16 -12.96
C PRO A 130 10.08 -25.66 -12.71
N ILE A 131 10.85 -24.83 -13.41
CA ILE A 131 10.83 -23.38 -13.23
C ILE A 131 9.43 -22.76 -13.38
N VAL A 132 8.58 -23.35 -14.22
CA VAL A 132 7.19 -22.93 -14.42
C VAL A 132 6.37 -23.08 -13.13
N TYR A 133 6.51 -24.20 -12.41
CA TYR A 133 5.78 -24.43 -11.16
C TYR A 133 6.24 -23.47 -10.06
N GLN A 134 7.54 -23.16 -10.00
CA GLN A 134 8.07 -22.17 -9.06
C GLN A 134 7.44 -20.79 -9.30
N TYR A 135 7.45 -20.29 -10.54
CA TYR A 135 6.85 -19.00 -10.86
C TYR A 135 5.34 -18.96 -10.65
N LEU A 136 4.62 -20.03 -11.03
CA LEU A 136 3.18 -20.13 -10.78
C LEU A 136 2.85 -20.12 -9.29
N PHE A 137 3.68 -20.78 -8.47
CA PHE A 137 3.53 -20.78 -7.02
C PHE A 137 3.69 -19.37 -6.44
N PHE A 138 4.77 -18.66 -6.76
CA PHE A 138 4.98 -17.28 -6.26
C PHE A 138 3.93 -16.31 -6.78
N LEU A 139 3.50 -16.48 -8.04
CA LEU A 139 2.41 -15.69 -8.61
C LEU A 139 1.10 -15.91 -7.86
N LEU A 140 0.74 -17.16 -7.57
CA LEU A 140 -0.47 -17.50 -6.82
C LEU A 140 -0.40 -16.94 -5.38
N LEU A 141 0.73 -17.15 -4.70
CA LEU A 141 0.98 -16.64 -3.35
C LEU A 141 0.79 -15.12 -3.29
N CYS A 142 1.43 -14.37 -4.18
CA CYS A 142 1.36 -12.91 -4.19
C CYS A 142 -0.03 -12.41 -4.63
N THR A 143 -0.68 -13.11 -5.57
CA THR A 143 -2.03 -12.76 -6.03
C THR A 143 -3.05 -12.94 -4.91
N LEU A 144 -3.08 -14.10 -4.24
CA LEU A 144 -4.00 -14.36 -3.12
C LEU A 144 -3.76 -13.39 -1.97
N SER A 145 -2.50 -13.14 -1.62
CA SER A 145 -2.14 -12.19 -0.56
C SER A 145 -2.60 -10.76 -0.89
N THR A 146 -2.43 -10.34 -2.16
CA THR A 146 -2.90 -9.02 -2.63
C THR A 146 -4.43 -8.94 -2.65
N LEU A 147 -5.11 -9.99 -3.11
CA LEU A 147 -6.57 -10.06 -3.07
C LEU A 147 -7.10 -10.03 -1.63
N ALA A 148 -6.45 -10.70 -0.68
CA ALA A 148 -6.80 -10.66 0.73
C ALA A 148 -6.64 -9.24 1.32
N PHE A 149 -5.53 -8.56 1.01
CA PHE A 149 -5.27 -7.18 1.41
C PHE A 149 -6.39 -6.23 0.92
N HIS A 150 -6.69 -6.25 -0.38
CA HIS A 150 -7.71 -5.38 -0.97
C HIS A 150 -9.13 -5.77 -0.54
N GLY A 151 -9.42 -7.07 -0.51
CA GLY A 151 -10.74 -7.61 -0.16
C GLY A 151 -11.13 -7.30 1.28
N SER A 152 -10.20 -7.44 2.23
CA SER A 152 -10.44 -7.13 3.64
C SER A 152 -10.75 -5.65 3.86
N ILE A 153 -9.96 -4.74 3.28
CA ILE A 153 -10.21 -3.30 3.43
C ILE A 153 -11.54 -2.92 2.76
N ARG A 154 -11.82 -3.39 1.54
CA ARG A 154 -13.11 -3.16 0.86
C ARG A 154 -14.29 -3.66 1.69
N PHE A 155 -14.16 -4.83 2.29
CA PHE A 155 -15.19 -5.37 3.17
C PHE A 155 -15.42 -4.45 4.37
N LEU A 156 -14.35 -4.00 5.03
CA LEU A 156 -14.44 -3.10 6.18
C LEU A 156 -14.97 -1.70 5.82
N THR A 157 -14.74 -1.20 4.61
CA THR A 157 -15.20 0.15 4.21
C THR A 157 -16.57 0.17 3.56
N SER A 158 -16.92 -0.85 2.77
CA SER A 158 -18.06 -0.81 1.85
C SER A 158 -19.14 -1.86 2.13
N SER A 159 -18.85 -2.87 2.96
CA SER A 159 -19.86 -3.89 3.31
C SER A 159 -20.85 -3.35 4.34
N ARG A 160 -22.12 -3.73 4.20
CA ARG A 160 -23.17 -3.49 5.20
C ARG A 160 -22.89 -4.22 6.53
N TYR A 161 -22.16 -5.32 6.47
CA TYR A 161 -21.78 -6.12 7.65
C TYR A 161 -20.43 -5.68 8.24
N SER A 162 -19.90 -4.53 7.83
CA SER A 162 -18.66 -4.03 8.39
C SER A 162 -18.82 -3.77 9.90
N PRO A 163 -17.92 -4.29 10.74
CA PRO A 163 -17.92 -3.99 12.16
C PRO A 163 -17.71 -2.49 12.41
N LEU A 164 -16.99 -1.77 11.53
CA LEU A 164 -16.79 -0.32 11.66
C LEU A 164 -18.07 0.46 11.42
N ALA A 165 -18.90 0.00 10.48
CA ALA A 165 -20.22 0.59 10.23
C ALA A 165 -21.18 0.29 11.40
N LEU A 166 -21.13 -0.94 11.93
CA LEU A 166 -21.94 -1.35 13.08
C LEU A 166 -21.58 -0.58 14.36
N LEU A 167 -20.29 -0.31 14.58
CA LEU A 167 -19.78 0.47 15.71
C LEU A 167 -19.91 2.00 15.51
N GLY A 168 -20.42 2.47 14.37
CA GLY A 168 -20.58 3.89 14.08
C GLY A 168 -19.27 4.65 13.86
N LEU A 169 -18.16 3.96 13.62
CA LEU A 169 -16.82 4.56 13.44
C LEU A 169 -16.61 5.13 12.03
N LEU A 170 -17.29 4.57 11.03
CA LEU A 170 -17.19 4.97 9.62
C LEU A 170 -18.52 4.72 8.90
N PRO A 171 -19.06 5.68 8.14
CA PRO A 171 -20.19 5.41 7.26
C PRO A 171 -19.78 4.48 6.11
N PRO A 172 -20.68 3.61 5.61
CA PRO A 172 -20.39 2.76 4.46
C PRO A 172 -20.01 3.57 3.22
N TYR A 173 -18.87 3.25 2.63
CA TYR A 173 -18.36 3.91 1.44
C TYR A 173 -18.88 3.22 0.17
N SER A 174 -19.55 3.96 -0.71
CA SER A 174 -20.27 3.41 -1.87
C SER A 174 -19.39 3.02 -3.06
N ARG A 175 -18.11 3.40 -3.07
CA ARG A 175 -17.19 3.23 -4.22
C ARG A 175 -16.00 2.30 -3.89
N PRO A 176 -16.20 0.97 -3.84
CA PRO A 176 -15.17 0.04 -3.43
C PRO A 176 -13.96 -0.05 -4.39
N ASN A 177 -14.11 0.24 -5.69
CA ASN A 177 -12.97 0.19 -6.62
C ASN A 177 -12.05 1.40 -6.44
N SER A 178 -12.60 2.54 -6.03
CA SER A 178 -11.83 3.72 -5.61
C SER A 178 -10.92 3.43 -4.41
N VAL A 179 -11.37 2.60 -3.46
CA VAL A 179 -10.53 2.12 -2.33
C VAL A 179 -9.34 1.32 -2.82
N SER A 180 -9.56 0.38 -3.73
CA SER A 180 -8.45 -0.41 -4.30
C SER A 180 -7.49 0.44 -5.12
N THR A 181 -8.02 1.40 -5.87
CA THR A 181 -7.23 2.35 -6.64
C THR A 181 -6.32 3.18 -5.73
N ALA A 182 -6.86 3.70 -4.62
CA ALA A 182 -6.07 4.42 -3.62
C ALA A 182 -4.95 3.57 -3.04
N LEU A 183 -5.23 2.31 -2.72
CA LEU A 183 -4.26 1.35 -2.18
C LEU A 183 -3.16 0.96 -3.19
N LEU A 184 -3.51 0.78 -4.47
CA LEU A 184 -2.53 0.51 -5.52
C LEU A 184 -1.60 1.70 -5.74
N VAL A 185 -2.17 2.91 -5.83
CA VAL A 185 -1.41 4.14 -5.99
C VAL A 185 -0.49 4.37 -4.79
N SER A 186 -1.00 4.21 -3.56
CA SER A 186 -0.19 4.32 -2.34
C SER A 186 0.87 3.23 -2.21
N SER A 187 0.65 2.04 -2.76
CA SER A 187 1.66 0.97 -2.77
C SER A 187 2.75 1.13 -3.83
N SER A 188 2.75 2.21 -4.62
CA SER A 188 3.77 2.48 -5.65
C SER A 188 5.19 2.61 -5.10
N THR A 189 5.36 2.88 -3.80
CA THR A 189 6.67 2.86 -3.13
C THR A 189 7.31 1.46 -3.11
N LYS A 190 6.54 0.38 -3.33
CA LYS A 190 7.10 -0.97 -3.52
C LYS A 190 8.04 -1.10 -4.73
N LEU A 191 8.05 -0.13 -5.64
CA LEU A 191 8.94 -0.09 -6.81
C LEU A 191 10.35 0.41 -6.47
N PHE A 192 10.55 1.08 -5.33
CA PHE A 192 11.86 1.64 -4.93
C PHE A 192 13.00 0.63 -4.81
N PRO A 193 12.79 -0.65 -4.42
CA PRO A 193 13.85 -1.63 -4.38
C PRO A 193 14.51 -1.86 -5.73
N ILE A 194 13.88 -1.49 -6.86
CA ILE A 194 14.54 -1.49 -8.18
C ILE A 194 15.77 -0.58 -8.16
N LEU A 195 15.65 0.61 -7.57
CA LEU A 195 16.77 1.54 -7.45
C LEU A 195 17.85 0.96 -6.52
N MET A 196 17.44 0.14 -5.54
CA MET A 196 18.36 -0.60 -4.66
C MET A 196 19.00 -1.83 -5.34
N VAL A 197 18.52 -2.26 -6.50
CA VAL A 197 19.23 -3.25 -7.33
C VAL A 197 20.36 -2.58 -8.10
N ILE A 198 20.19 -1.30 -8.46
CA ILE A 198 21.22 -0.54 -9.20
C ILE A 198 22.31 -0.01 -8.25
N TRP A 199 21.93 0.39 -7.03
CA TRP A 199 22.86 0.92 -6.02
C TRP A 199 22.96 -0.01 -4.80
N GLU A 200 24.19 -0.31 -4.38
CA GLU A 200 24.47 -1.01 -3.13
C GLU A 200 24.17 -0.10 -1.93
N TYR A 201 22.98 -0.23 -1.36
CA TYR A 201 22.61 0.39 -0.07
C TYR A 201 22.70 -0.64 1.06
N ASP A 202 22.77 -0.16 2.32
CA ASP A 202 22.63 -0.99 3.52
C ASP A 202 21.27 -1.74 3.52
N VAL A 203 21.31 -2.94 2.95
CA VAL A 203 20.17 -3.73 2.47
C VAL A 203 19.08 -3.97 3.54
N PRO A 204 19.40 -4.22 4.83
CA PRO A 204 18.38 -4.49 5.84
C PRO A 204 17.66 -3.22 6.31
N ALA A 205 18.38 -2.10 6.47
CA ALA A 205 17.81 -0.86 7.01
C ALA A 205 16.87 -0.19 5.99
N ALA A 206 17.27 -0.17 4.72
CA ALA A 206 16.48 0.41 3.65
C ALA A 206 15.26 -0.44 3.28
N ALA A 207 15.33 -1.78 3.38
CA ALA A 207 14.16 -2.63 3.20
C ALA A 207 13.11 -2.41 4.32
N ARG A 208 13.56 -2.21 5.57
CA ARG A 208 12.68 -1.92 6.72
C ARG A 208 12.00 -0.56 6.57
N SER A 209 12.77 0.49 6.27
CA SER A 209 12.22 1.84 6.13
C SER A 209 11.20 1.92 4.99
N LEU A 210 11.44 1.22 3.88
CA LEU A 210 10.50 1.16 2.78
C LEU A 210 9.20 0.44 3.16
N GLY A 211 9.28 -0.66 3.93
CA GLY A 211 8.10 -1.34 4.45
C GLY A 211 7.19 -0.41 5.26
N TRP A 212 7.78 0.36 6.18
CA TRP A 212 7.07 1.36 6.97
C TRP A 212 6.54 2.52 6.11
N ALA A 213 7.27 2.93 5.08
CA ALA A 213 6.82 3.96 4.15
C ALA A 213 5.56 3.52 3.38
N VAL A 214 5.47 2.25 2.94
CA VAL A 214 4.26 1.69 2.30
C VAL A 214 3.08 1.74 3.27
N VAL A 215 3.27 1.35 4.53
CA VAL A 215 2.21 1.38 5.54
C VAL A 215 1.74 2.81 5.80
N ALA A 216 2.65 3.76 6.01
CA ALA A 216 2.32 5.16 6.22
C ALA A 216 1.57 5.77 5.02
N ASN A 217 2.01 5.44 3.80
CA ASN A 217 1.39 5.86 2.56
C ASN A 217 -0.05 5.31 2.44
N ASN A 218 -0.26 4.02 2.74
CA ASN A 218 -1.59 3.40 2.77
C ASN A 218 -2.52 4.07 3.80
N VAL A 219 -2.00 4.42 4.99
CA VAL A 219 -2.78 5.13 6.03
C VAL A 219 -3.20 6.52 5.56
N GLU A 220 -2.29 7.31 4.98
CA GLU A 220 -2.64 8.65 4.49
C GLU A 220 -3.64 8.57 3.34
N ALA A 221 -3.48 7.62 2.41
CA ALA A 221 -4.41 7.40 1.31
C ALA A 221 -5.82 7.06 1.81
N LEU A 222 -5.94 6.15 2.78
CA LEU A 222 -7.23 5.77 3.37
C LEU A 222 -7.88 6.92 4.13
N LYS A 223 -7.10 7.66 4.91
CA LYS A 223 -7.58 8.86 5.62
C LYS A 223 -8.07 9.94 4.65
N ILE A 224 -7.35 10.18 3.56
CA ILE A 224 -7.75 11.19 2.55
C ILE A 224 -8.98 10.73 1.78
N LEU A 225 -9.07 9.45 1.41
CA LEU A 225 -10.18 8.91 0.62
C LEU A 225 -11.49 8.85 1.43
N LEU A 226 -11.42 8.33 2.66
CA LEU A 226 -12.59 8.07 3.51
C LEU A 226 -12.95 9.26 4.39
N ASP A 227 -12.14 10.32 4.36
CA ASP A 227 -12.21 11.49 5.23
C ASP A 227 -12.38 11.13 6.71
N CYS A 228 -11.62 10.14 7.16
CA CYS A 228 -11.70 9.61 8.52
C CYS A 228 -10.50 10.04 9.37
N GLY A 229 -10.60 9.79 10.68
CA GLY A 229 -9.51 10.03 11.62
C GLY A 229 -8.33 9.06 11.38
N TYR A 230 -7.12 9.49 11.74
CA TYR A 230 -5.90 8.68 11.62
C TYR A 230 -6.01 7.32 12.31
N GLY A 231 -6.67 7.23 13.47
CA GLY A 231 -6.84 5.97 14.19
C GLY A 231 -7.63 4.94 13.37
N VAL A 232 -8.68 5.37 12.67
CA VAL A 232 -9.50 4.47 11.85
C VAL A 232 -8.75 4.08 10.58
N ALA A 233 -8.05 5.01 9.94
CA ALA A 233 -7.22 4.73 8.78
C ALA A 233 -6.08 3.73 9.11
N ALA A 234 -5.43 3.90 10.27
CA ALA A 234 -4.43 2.98 10.78
C ALA A 234 -5.02 1.59 11.08
N LEU A 235 -6.21 1.52 11.67
CA LEU A 235 -6.92 0.26 11.90
C LEU A 235 -7.21 -0.48 10.58
N LEU A 236 -7.68 0.24 9.56
CA LEU A 236 -7.95 -0.35 8.24
C LEU A 236 -6.67 -0.87 7.58
N ALA A 237 -5.59 -0.07 7.59
CA ALA A 237 -4.31 -0.47 7.02
C ALA A 237 -3.71 -1.69 7.73
N THR A 238 -3.79 -1.73 9.06
CA THR A 238 -3.32 -2.86 9.88
C THR A 238 -4.16 -4.11 9.67
N ALA A 239 -5.50 -3.99 9.62
CA ALA A 239 -6.37 -5.11 9.30
C ALA A 239 -6.08 -5.69 7.91
N GLY A 240 -5.85 -4.83 6.91
CA GLY A 240 -5.41 -5.26 5.59
C GLY A 240 -4.07 -6.00 5.63
N ALA A 241 -3.06 -5.43 6.30
CA ALA A 241 -1.75 -6.05 6.44
C ALA A 241 -1.80 -7.41 7.16
N LEU A 242 -2.60 -7.53 8.22
CA LEU A 242 -2.83 -8.79 8.93
C LEU A 242 -3.53 -9.83 8.04
N SER A 243 -4.53 -9.42 7.25
CA SER A 243 -5.21 -10.31 6.31
C SER A 243 -4.27 -10.83 5.23
N ARG A 244 -3.40 -9.96 4.71
CA ARG A 244 -2.35 -10.31 3.76
C ARG A 244 -1.38 -11.34 4.35
N TRP A 245 -0.85 -11.06 5.53
CA TRP A 245 0.07 -11.95 6.24
C TRP A 245 -0.55 -13.31 6.53
N ALA A 246 -1.80 -13.33 7.04
CA ALA A 246 -2.51 -14.56 7.33
C ALA A 246 -2.72 -15.41 6.07
N MET A 247 -3.06 -14.78 4.93
CA MET A 247 -3.20 -15.46 3.64
C MET A 247 -1.85 -16.03 3.16
N GLY A 248 -0.77 -15.25 3.24
CA GLY A 248 0.57 -15.71 2.87
C GLY A 248 0.99 -16.95 3.68
N ARG A 249 0.80 -16.88 5.01
CA ARG A 249 1.05 -18.02 5.92
C ARG A 249 0.18 -19.23 5.60
N ALA A 250 -1.11 -19.03 5.29
CA ALA A 250 -2.01 -20.13 4.94
C ALA A 250 -1.59 -20.84 3.64
N VAL A 251 -1.16 -20.09 2.62
CA VAL A 251 -0.68 -20.65 1.35
C VAL A 251 0.64 -21.41 1.55
N LEU A 252 1.58 -20.87 2.34
CA LEU A 252 2.84 -21.54 2.65
C LEU A 252 2.61 -22.82 3.47
N TRP A 253 1.71 -22.76 4.45
CA TRP A 253 1.29 -23.92 5.25
C TRP A 253 0.69 -25.01 4.38
N ALA A 254 -0.18 -24.67 3.42
CA ALA A 254 -0.82 -25.63 2.52
C ALA A 254 0.16 -26.43 1.64
N VAL A 255 1.38 -25.90 1.42
CA VAL A 255 2.44 -26.55 0.62
C VAL A 255 3.52 -27.19 1.51
N GLY A 256 3.35 -27.16 2.83
CA GLY A 256 4.32 -27.73 3.78
C GLY A 256 5.57 -26.88 3.98
N LEU A 257 5.53 -25.59 3.61
CA LEU A 257 6.60 -24.62 3.84
C LEU A 257 6.36 -23.86 5.16
N GLU A 258 6.19 -24.62 6.24
CA GLU A 258 6.00 -24.05 7.57
C GLU A 258 7.31 -23.39 8.06
N GLY A 259 7.27 -22.12 8.47
CA GLY A 259 8.44 -21.37 8.94
C GLY A 259 9.05 -20.39 7.93
N VAL A 260 8.51 -20.30 6.71
CA VAL A 260 8.89 -19.27 5.73
C VAL A 260 8.13 -17.97 5.99
N ASP A 261 8.85 -16.86 6.06
CA ASP A 261 8.26 -15.52 6.15
C ASP A 261 8.19 -14.86 4.76
N SER A 262 6.98 -14.50 4.30
CA SER A 262 6.76 -13.75 3.06
C SER A 262 7.28 -12.30 3.12
N ALA A 263 7.66 -11.74 1.97
CA ALA A 263 8.34 -10.45 1.88
C ALA A 263 7.51 -9.27 2.45
N GLY A 264 8.17 -8.47 3.29
CA GLY A 264 7.66 -7.27 3.96
C GLY A 264 7.09 -7.50 5.35
N GLU A 265 6.80 -8.75 5.70
CA GLU A 265 5.96 -9.06 6.86
C GLU A 265 6.79 -9.38 8.10
N SER A 266 7.97 -9.99 8.00
CA SER A 266 8.81 -10.27 9.19
C SER A 266 9.29 -8.99 9.87
N SER A 267 9.98 -8.06 9.18
CA SER A 267 10.50 -6.87 9.88
C SER A 267 9.40 -5.94 10.39
N VAL A 268 8.32 -5.73 9.63
CA VAL A 268 7.23 -4.83 10.05
C VAL A 268 6.34 -5.49 11.10
N ALA A 269 6.10 -6.81 11.04
CA ALA A 269 5.34 -7.52 12.07
C ALA A 269 6.19 -7.86 13.31
N GLU A 270 7.50 -8.01 13.20
CA GLU A 270 8.43 -8.06 14.36
C GLU A 270 8.52 -6.70 15.02
N ASP A 271 8.76 -5.61 14.27
CA ASP A 271 8.77 -4.25 14.80
C ASP A 271 7.39 -3.89 15.38
N GLY A 272 6.29 -4.30 14.74
CA GLY A 272 4.92 -4.10 15.21
C GLY A 272 4.61 -4.90 16.47
N ARG A 273 5.08 -6.15 16.58
CA ARG A 273 5.00 -6.94 17.81
C ARG A 273 5.84 -6.34 18.93
N ALA A 274 7.04 -5.83 18.62
CA ALA A 274 7.93 -5.16 19.57
C ALA A 274 7.33 -3.84 20.07
N LEU A 275 6.77 -3.02 19.16
CA LEU A 275 6.05 -1.79 19.51
C LEU A 275 4.80 -2.10 20.34
N GLY A 276 4.02 -3.12 19.96
CA GLY A 276 2.86 -3.57 20.73
C GLY A 276 3.24 -4.05 22.14
N ALA A 277 4.33 -4.80 22.26
CA ALA A 277 4.87 -5.24 23.55
C ALA A 277 5.37 -4.05 24.40
N MET A 278 6.03 -3.07 23.80
CA MET A 278 6.45 -1.84 24.47
C MET A 278 5.26 -1.00 24.93
N LEU A 279 4.20 -0.91 24.13
CA LEU A 279 2.99 -0.15 24.46
C LEU A 279 2.18 -0.82 25.57
N MET A 280 2.11 -2.16 25.56
CA MET A 280 1.55 -2.95 26.66
C MET A 280 2.37 -2.80 27.94
N TYR A 281 3.71 -2.85 27.84
CA TYR A 281 4.60 -2.62 28.99
C TYR A 281 4.43 -1.20 29.56
N ALA A 282 4.35 -0.18 28.71
CA ALA A 282 4.09 1.20 29.12
C ALA A 282 2.70 1.37 29.76
N LYS A 283 1.68 0.69 29.24
CA LYS A 283 0.32 0.67 29.81
C LYS A 283 0.30 -0.02 31.17
N ASP A 284 0.97 -1.15 31.33
CA ASP A 284 1.08 -1.86 32.60
C ASP A 284 1.87 -1.05 33.64
N TRP A 285 2.93 -0.36 33.19
CA TRP A 285 3.70 0.56 34.02
C TRP A 285 2.86 1.76 34.47
N ALA A 286 2.11 2.39 33.55
CA ALA A 286 1.19 3.48 33.87
C ALA A 286 0.03 3.04 34.78
N GLY A 287 -0.48 1.82 34.62
CA GLY A 287 -1.49 1.23 35.49
C GLY A 287 -0.99 1.02 36.92
N ARG A 288 0.29 0.66 37.10
CA ARG A 288 0.93 0.54 38.42
C ARG A 288 1.11 1.89 39.12
N LEU A 289 1.29 2.98 38.37
CA LEU A 289 1.36 4.35 38.91
C LEU A 289 0.00 4.92 39.31
N ALA A 290 -1.10 4.40 38.77
CA ALA A 290 -2.45 4.87 39.11
C ALA A 290 -3.06 4.18 40.34
N VAL A 291 -2.42 3.14 40.87
CA VAL A 291 -2.89 2.32 42.00
C VAL A 291 -2.02 2.51 43.26
N GLY A 292 -0.95 3.31 43.19
CA GLY A 292 -0.12 3.72 44.32
C GLY A 292 -0.31 5.20 44.65
#